data_AF-A0A929BMG4-F1
#
_entry.id   AF-A0A929BMG4-F1
#
_cell.length_a   1.000
_cell.length_b   1.000
_cell.length_c   1.000
_cell.angle_alpha   90.00
_cell.angle_beta   90.00
_cell.angle_gamma   90.00
#
_symmetry.space_group_name_H-M   'P 1'
#
loop_
_entity.id
_entity.type
_entity.pdbx_description
1 polymer ?
#
loop_
_entity_poly.entity_id
_entity_poly.type
_entity_poly.pdbx_seq_one_letter_code
_entity_poly.pdbx_strand_id
1 'polypeptide(L)'
;MDGIFCKEVPPVAASKGDSLPRIKKAQELFDGIKDAYSNGLKCQLMLEKATMYGTTREGIKAAVDGNSWLVTELKGTVADGFNFILERVE
;
A
#
# COMPACT_ATOMS: atom_id res chain seq x y z
N MET A 1 22.16 -4.45 5.61
CA MET A 1 20.81 -5.05 5.63
C MET A 1 19.91 -3.96 5.13
N ASP A 2 19.67 -3.90 3.83
CA ASP A 2 19.21 -2.65 3.22
C ASP A 2 18.05 -2.96 2.27
N GLY A 3 16.88 -3.14 2.85
CA GLY A 3 15.61 -3.16 2.11
C GLY A 3 14.87 -1.88 2.43
N ILE A 4 14.77 -0.96 1.46
CA ILE A 4 13.91 0.22 1.54
C ILE A 4 12.89 0.13 0.41
N PHE A 5 11.62 0.24 0.76
CA PHE A 5 10.53 0.34 -0.20
C PHE A 5 9.79 1.66 0.02
N CYS A 6 9.77 2.49 -1.02
CA CYS A 6 9.07 3.77 -1.01
C CYS A 6 7.84 3.69 -1.91
N LYS A 7 6.70 4.20 -1.43
CA LYS A 7 5.49 4.28 -2.23
C LYS A 7 4.81 5.64 -2.08
N GLU A 8 4.50 6.22 -3.22
CA GLU A 8 3.61 7.36 -3.35
C GLU A 8 2.26 6.89 -3.90
N VAL A 9 1.19 7.41 -3.31
CA VAL A 9 -0.20 7.19 -3.72
C VAL A 9 -0.81 8.55 -4.05
N PRO A 10 -1.25 8.78 -5.29
CA PRO A 10 -1.85 10.06 -5.67
C PRO A 10 -3.18 10.25 -4.94
N PRO A 11 -3.62 11.51 -4.74
CA PRO A 11 -4.90 11.81 -4.13
C PRO A 11 -6.06 11.12 -4.85
N VAL A 12 -6.96 10.51 -4.07
CA VAL A 12 -8.17 9.84 -4.58
C VAL A 12 -9.40 10.50 -3.96
N ALA A 13 -10.29 11.03 -4.80
CA ALA A 13 -11.47 11.76 -4.33
C ALA A 13 -12.63 11.67 -5.31
N ALA A 14 -13.87 11.61 -4.79
CA ALA A 14 -15.07 11.63 -5.61
C ALA A 14 -15.17 12.91 -6.47
N SER A 15 -14.68 14.04 -5.96
CA SER A 15 -14.61 15.32 -6.70
C SER A 15 -13.67 15.28 -7.91
N LYS A 16 -12.74 14.32 -7.96
CA LYS A 16 -11.84 14.08 -9.09
C LYS A 16 -12.37 13.01 -10.06
N GLY A 17 -13.60 12.54 -9.85
CA GLY A 17 -14.23 11.50 -10.67
C GLY A 17 -13.78 10.08 -10.32
N ASP A 18 -13.11 9.88 -9.18
CA ASP A 18 -12.72 8.55 -8.74
C ASP A 18 -13.93 7.70 -8.33
N SER A 19 -13.90 6.42 -8.69
CA SER A 19 -14.97 5.49 -8.32
C SER A 19 -14.96 5.20 -6.82
N LEU A 20 -16.15 4.99 -6.23
CA LEU A 20 -16.28 4.62 -4.81
C LEU A 20 -15.42 3.41 -4.41
N PRO A 21 -15.30 2.33 -5.22
CA PRO A 21 -14.41 1.23 -4.90
C PRO A 21 -12.92 1.64 -4.84
N ARG A 22 -12.48 2.57 -5.69
CA ARG A 22 -11.10 3.08 -5.68
C ARG A 22 -10.83 3.90 -4.43
N ILE A 23 -11.76 4.78 -4.06
CA ILE A 23 -11.68 5.58 -2.84
C ILE A 23 -11.62 4.67 -1.61
N LYS A 24 -12.50 3.67 -1.53
CA LYS A 24 -12.53 2.70 -0.43
C LYS A 24 -11.21 1.95 -0.29
N LYS A 25 -10.66 1.44 -1.41
CA LYS A 25 -9.35 0.76 -1.41
C LYS A 25 -8.20 1.66 -0.97
N ALA A 26 -8.21 2.92 -1.40
CA ALA A 26 -7.20 3.89 -0.98
C ALA A 26 -7.29 4.17 0.52
N GLN A 27 -8.51 4.27 1.05
CA GLN A 27 -8.76 4.43 2.49
C GLN A 27 -8.31 3.21 3.29
N GLU A 28 -8.69 2.00 2.88
CA GLU A 28 -8.26 0.75 3.52
C GLU A 28 -6.73 0.63 3.58
N LEU A 29 -6.05 0.97 2.47
CA LEU A 29 -4.59 0.98 2.42
C LEU A 29 -4.01 2.01 3.39
N PHE A 30 -4.51 3.25 3.37
CA PHE A 30 -4.02 4.32 4.23
C PHE A 30 -4.22 3.99 5.71
N ASP A 31 -5.39 3.48 6.09
CA ASP A 31 -5.70 3.12 7.47
C ASP A 31 -4.81 1.97 7.96
N GLY A 32 -4.56 0.96 7.12
CA GLY A 32 -3.64 -0.14 7.43
C GLY A 32 -2.20 0.35 7.63
N ILE A 33 -1.71 1.23 6.76
CA ILE A 33 -0.35 1.81 6.91
C ILE A 33 -0.27 2.69 8.15
N LYS A 34 -1.30 3.49 8.42
CA LYS A 34 -1.36 4.37 9.59
C LYS A 34 -1.37 3.56 10.88
N ASP A 35 -2.12 2.47 10.93
CA ASP A 35 -2.14 1.57 12.07
C ASP A 35 -0.77 0.90 12.28
N ALA A 36 -0.16 0.40 11.20
CA ALA A 36 1.17 -0.19 11.24
C ALA A 36 2.25 0.81 11.70
N TYR A 37 2.19 2.05 11.21
CA TYR A 37 3.09 3.13 11.61
C TYR A 37 2.90 3.52 13.08
N SER A 38 1.65 3.75 13.50
CA SER A 38 1.35 4.25 14.84
C SER A 38 1.68 3.23 15.94
N ASN A 39 1.56 1.94 15.63
CA ASN A 39 1.79 0.85 16.59
C ASN A 39 3.13 0.13 16.37
N GLY A 40 3.94 0.54 15.38
CA GLY A 40 5.22 -0.12 15.06
C GLY A 40 5.07 -1.60 14.68
N LEU A 41 4.01 -1.94 13.93
CA LEU A 41 3.71 -3.33 13.58
C LEU A 41 4.68 -3.84 12.53
N LYS A 42 5.27 -5.03 12.79
CA LYS A 42 5.99 -5.78 11.76
C LYS A 42 5.00 -6.33 10.73
N CYS A 43 5.21 -5.98 9.47
CA CYS A 43 4.38 -6.40 8.34
C CYS A 43 5.20 -7.22 7.34
N GLN A 44 4.52 -7.94 6.44
CA GLN A 44 5.14 -8.55 5.27
C GLN A 44 4.81 -7.74 4.03
N LEU A 45 5.79 -7.52 3.16
CA LEU A 45 5.56 -6.86 1.89
C LEU A 45 4.99 -7.86 0.88
N MET A 46 3.79 -7.61 0.38
CA MET A 46 3.16 -8.42 -0.66
C MET A 46 3.08 -7.64 -1.97
N LEU A 47 3.62 -8.22 -3.04
CA LEU A 47 3.51 -7.72 -4.40
C LEU A 47 2.37 -8.45 -5.10
N GLU A 48 1.24 -7.78 -5.27
CA GLU A 48 0.12 -8.30 -6.04
C GLU A 48 0.19 -7.86 -7.51
N LYS A 49 0.17 -8.82 -8.43
CA LYS A 49 -0.07 -8.54 -9.85
C LYS A 49 -1.57 -8.53 -10.12
N ALA A 50 -2.19 -7.36 -9.98
CA ALA A 50 -3.58 -7.15 -10.41
C ALA A 50 -3.63 -6.82 -11.91
N THR A 51 -4.15 -7.74 -12.73
CA THR A 51 -4.50 -7.41 -14.12
C THR A 51 -5.81 -6.62 -14.10
N MET A 52 -5.75 -5.29 -13.97
CA MET A 52 -6.93 -4.43 -14.13
C MET A 52 -7.56 -4.54 -15.54
N TYR A 53 -6.84 -5.12 -16.50
CA TYR A 53 -7.30 -5.35 -17.86
C TYR A 53 -6.83 -6.72 -18.36
N GLY A 54 -7.77 -7.66 -18.55
CA GLY A 54 -7.62 -8.76 -19.49
C GLY A 54 -6.98 -10.08 -19.02
N THR A 55 -7.84 -11.11 -18.93
CA THR A 55 -7.63 -12.45 -19.55
C THR A 55 -6.37 -13.26 -19.21
N THR A 56 -6.20 -13.68 -17.96
CA THR A 56 -5.52 -14.97 -17.72
C THR A 56 -6.40 -15.91 -16.92
N ARG A 57 -6.60 -17.11 -17.46
CA ARG A 57 -7.27 -18.27 -16.83
C ARG A 57 -6.59 -18.73 -15.53
N GLU A 58 -5.45 -18.13 -15.18
CA GLU A 58 -4.63 -18.41 -14.01
C GLU A 58 -4.64 -17.15 -13.14
N GLY A 59 -5.16 -17.26 -11.92
CA GLY A 59 -5.54 -16.15 -11.04
C GLY A 59 -4.42 -15.22 -10.57
N ILE A 60 -4.72 -14.45 -9.52
CA ILE A 60 -3.84 -13.48 -8.89
C ILE A 60 -2.47 -14.12 -8.59
N LYS A 61 -1.39 -13.58 -9.18
CA LYS A 61 -0.02 -13.93 -8.78
C LYS A 61 0.42 -12.91 -7.74
N ALA A 62 0.55 -13.38 -6.49
CA ALA A 62 1.13 -12.61 -5.40
C ALA A 62 2.49 -13.22 -5.03
N ALA A 63 3.48 -12.37 -4.78
CA ALA A 63 4.74 -12.76 -4.15
C ALA A 63 4.85 -12.04 -2.82
N VAL A 64 5.13 -12.79 -1.75
CA VAL A 64 5.33 -12.25 -0.41
C VAL A 64 6.82 -12.26 -0.10
N ASP A 65 7.36 -11.12 0.31
CA ASP A 65 8.70 -11.06 0.88
C ASP A 65 8.68 -11.68 2.27
N GLY A 66 9.53 -12.69 2.50
CA GLY A 66 9.56 -13.45 3.75
C GLY A 66 10.12 -12.70 4.96
N ASN A 67 10.62 -11.48 4.77
CA ASN A 67 11.18 -10.66 5.84
C ASN A 67 10.10 -9.80 6.50
N SER A 68 10.39 -9.35 7.72
CA SER A 68 9.57 -8.35 8.39
C SER A 68 9.90 -6.96 7.86
N TRP A 69 8.91 -6.07 7.85
CA TRP A 69 9.04 -4.68 7.44
C TRP A 69 8.34 -3.79 8.46
N LEU A 70 8.88 -2.59 8.69
CA LEU A 70 8.25 -1.55 9.48
C LEU A 70 7.96 -0.33 8.62
N VAL A 71 6.81 0.30 8.85
CA VAL A 71 6.56 1.64 8.30
C VAL A 71 7.36 2.63 9.15
N THR A 72 8.34 3.30 8.55
CA THR A 72 9.21 4.26 9.25
C THR A 72 8.84 5.70 8.95
N GLU A 73 8.12 5.93 7.86
CA GLU A 73 7.59 7.24 7.49
C GLU A 73 6.19 7.10 6.88
N LEU A 74 5.29 8.00 7.27
CA LEU A 74 3.98 8.20 6.65
C LEU A 74 3.68 9.69 6.59
N LYS A 75 3.37 10.22 5.41
CA LYS A 75 2.98 11.62 5.21
C LYS A 75 1.76 11.74 4.31
N GLY A 76 0.93 12.75 4.56
CA GLY A 76 -0.23 13.08 3.73
C GLY A 76 -1.54 12.41 4.17
N THR A 77 -2.53 12.44 3.29
CA THR A 77 -3.89 11.92 3.50
C THR A 77 -4.43 11.28 2.23
N VAL A 78 -5.54 10.54 2.29
CA VAL A 78 -6.17 10.00 1.06
C VAL A 78 -6.62 11.12 0.11
N ALA A 79 -7.11 12.25 0.65
CA ALA A 79 -7.66 13.35 -0.14
C ALA A 79 -6.58 14.17 -0.86
N ASP A 80 -5.40 14.33 -0.24
CA ASP A 80 -4.27 15.10 -0.77
C ASP A 80 -3.19 14.23 -1.42
N GLY A 81 -3.29 12.91 -1.24
CA GLY A 81 -2.24 11.97 -1.58
C GLY A 81 -1.36 11.71 -0.37
N PHE A 82 -0.76 10.53 -0.35
CA PHE A 82 0.10 10.12 0.75
C PHE A 82 1.30 9.34 0.25
N ASN A 83 2.38 9.37 1.03
CA ASN A 83 3.55 8.55 0.81
C ASN A 83 3.94 7.84 2.11
N PHE A 84 4.62 6.72 1.96
CA PHE A 84 5.14 5.96 3.06
C PHE A 84 6.42 5.22 2.68
N ILE A 85 7.25 4.97 3.70
CA ILE A 85 8.50 4.22 3.60
C ILE A 85 8.38 2.98 4.48
N LEU A 86 8.70 1.84 3.87
CA LEU A 86 8.88 0.57 4.56
C LEU A 86 10.37 0.24 4.60
N GLU A 87 10.89 -0.06 5.78
CA GLU A 87 12.25 -0.55 5.97
C GLU A 87 12.21 -2.01 6.44
N ARG A 88 13.04 -2.84 5.82
CA ARG A 88 13.15 -4.25 6.17
C ARG A 88 13.83 -4.37 7.53
N VAL A 89 13.20 -5.13 8.42
CA VAL A 89 13.70 -5.45 9.76
C VAL A 89 13.78 -6.96 9.93
N GLU A 90 14.70 -7.43 10.76
CA GLU A 90 14.77 -8.84 11.17
C GLU A 90 13.56 -9.23 12.03
#